data_AF-A0A1N7HE14-F1
#
_entry.id   AF-A0A1N7HE14-F1
#
_cell.length_a   1.000
_cell.length_b   1.000
_cell.length_c   1.000
_cell.angle_alpha   90.00
_cell.angle_beta   90.00
_cell.angle_gamma   90.00
#
_symmetry.space_group_name_H-M   'P 1'
#
loop_
_entity.id
_entity.type
_entity.pdbx_description
1 polymer ?
#
loop_
_entity_poly.entity_id
_entity_poly.type
_entity_poly.pdbx_seq_one_letter_code
_entity_poly.pdbx_strand_id
1 'polypeptide(L)'
;MYLVDANVLIEAKNRYYAFDIAPGFWEWLESAHAAGEVCSIEAVKIELVGRADELSAWSQRNGSFFQSIDQATTAHFPALTTWAASRPFTPAALAEFAGNQADYQLVAHARGHSHILVTHERSDPNSRRRVKIPDACTAIGATCMDPFEMMRRTGAKLELRT
;
A
#
# COMPACT_ATOMS: atom_id res chain seq x y z
N MET A 1 8.63 -7.97 5.74
CA MET A 1 7.17 -7.95 5.49
C MET A 1 6.88 -6.98 4.35
N TYR A 2 5.86 -7.27 3.56
CA TYR A 2 5.36 -6.44 2.47
C TYR A 2 4.16 -5.64 2.95
N LEU A 3 4.18 -4.33 2.68
CA LEU A 3 3.10 -3.41 3.04
C LEU A 3 2.30 -3.08 1.78
N VAL A 4 1.04 -3.47 1.72
CA VAL A 4 0.22 -3.38 0.49
C VAL A 4 -0.60 -2.10 0.48
N ASP A 5 -0.46 -1.33 -0.60
CA ASP A 5 -1.28 -0.15 -0.92
C ASP A 5 -2.73 -0.54 -1.28
N ALA A 6 -3.70 0.32 -0.95
CA ALA A 6 -5.11 0.17 -1.30
C ALA A 6 -5.31 -0.10 -2.80
N ASN A 7 -4.57 0.62 -3.65
CA ASN A 7 -4.68 0.51 -5.10
C ASN A 7 -4.36 -0.92 -5.58
N VAL A 8 -3.43 -1.61 -4.94
CA VAL A 8 -3.08 -3.00 -5.29
C VAL A 8 -4.27 -3.93 -5.07
N LEU A 9 -4.99 -3.78 -3.96
CA LEU A 9 -6.17 -4.58 -3.63
C LEU A 9 -7.36 -4.22 -4.53
N ILE A 10 -7.54 -2.93 -4.84
CA ILE A 10 -8.59 -2.45 -5.73
C ILE A 10 -8.38 -2.95 -7.16
N GLU A 11 -7.16 -2.83 -7.70
CA GLU A 11 -6.84 -3.28 -9.06
C GLU A 11 -6.82 -4.81 -9.16
N ALA A 12 -6.42 -5.52 -8.11
CA ALA A 12 -6.57 -6.98 -8.03
C ALA A 12 -8.02 -7.39 -8.22
N LYS A 13 -8.94 -6.85 -7.39
CA LYS A 13 -10.38 -7.14 -7.48
C LYS A 13 -10.98 -6.77 -8.84
N ASN A 14 -10.66 -5.58 -9.35
CA ASN A 14 -11.31 -5.06 -10.56
C ASN A 14 -10.74 -5.62 -11.87
N ARG A 15 -9.59 -6.31 -11.84
CA ARG A 15 -8.93 -6.86 -13.04
C ARG A 15 -8.70 -8.36 -12.94
N TYR A 16 -7.46 -8.75 -12.64
CA TYR A 16 -6.98 -10.11 -12.83
C TYR A 16 -7.43 -11.06 -11.72
N TYR A 17 -7.80 -10.51 -10.56
CA TYR A 17 -8.03 -11.27 -9.35
C TYR A 17 -9.40 -10.97 -8.73
N ALA A 18 -10.44 -10.87 -9.56
CA ALA A 18 -11.82 -10.79 -9.08
C ALA A 18 -12.15 -11.97 -8.15
N PHE A 19 -12.95 -11.73 -7.10
CA PHE A 19 -13.22 -12.72 -6.05
C PHE A 19 -13.86 -14.01 -6.58
N ASP A 20 -14.73 -13.89 -7.58
CA ASP A 20 -15.44 -14.99 -8.23
C ASP A 20 -14.57 -15.77 -9.23
N ILE A 21 -13.61 -15.11 -9.88
CA ILE A 21 -12.74 -15.70 -10.91
C ILE A 21 -11.46 -16.29 -10.31
N ALA A 22 -10.84 -15.61 -9.35
CA ALA A 22 -9.54 -15.97 -8.80
C ALA A 22 -9.51 -15.93 -7.25
N PRO A 23 -10.36 -16.73 -6.58
CA PRO A 23 -10.39 -16.79 -5.11
C PRO A 23 -9.03 -17.15 -4.50
N GLY A 24 -8.22 -17.96 -5.21
CA GLY A 24 -6.89 -18.37 -4.75
C GLY A 24 -5.91 -17.21 -4.51
N PHE A 25 -6.07 -16.06 -5.19
CA PHE A 25 -5.27 -14.87 -4.88
C PHE A 25 -5.56 -14.33 -3.48
N TRP A 26 -6.85 -14.27 -3.11
CA TRP A 26 -7.29 -13.77 -1.82
C TRP A 26 -6.96 -14.73 -0.68
N GLU A 27 -7.14 -16.04 -0.91
CA GLU A 27 -6.71 -17.09 0.03
C GLU A 27 -5.20 -17.05 0.27
N TRP A 28 -4.41 -16.83 -0.79
CA TRP A 28 -2.96 -16.64 -0.68
C TRP A 28 -2.62 -15.41 0.15
N LEU A 29 -3.30 -14.28 -0.07
CA LEU A 29 -3.04 -13.04 0.67
C LEU A 29 -3.33 -13.20 2.16
N GLU A 30 -4.42 -13.88 2.52
CA GLU A 30 -4.79 -14.22 3.90
C GLU A 30 -3.74 -15.16 4.53
N SER A 31 -3.29 -16.18 3.80
CA SER A 31 -2.26 -17.11 4.26
C SER A 31 -0.91 -16.42 4.45
N ALA A 32 -0.51 -15.55 3.53
CA ALA A 32 0.72 -14.77 3.62
C ALA A 32 0.69 -13.79 4.80
N HIS A 33 -0.48 -13.21 5.09
CA HIS A 33 -0.67 -12.40 6.28
C HIS A 33 -0.55 -13.22 7.57
N ALA A 34 -1.19 -14.39 7.64
CA ALA A 34 -1.08 -15.28 8.79
C ALA A 34 0.36 -15.74 9.05
N ALA A 35 1.18 -15.85 8.00
CA ALA A 35 2.61 -16.12 8.08
C ALA A 35 3.49 -14.90 8.46
N GLY A 36 2.91 -13.71 8.62
CA GLY A 36 3.64 -12.48 8.92
C GLY A 36 4.42 -11.92 7.72
N GLU A 37 4.07 -12.31 6.49
CA GLU A 37 4.75 -11.84 5.29
C GLU A 37 4.13 -10.58 4.71
N VAL A 38 2.82 -10.41 4.82
CA VAL A 38 2.07 -9.31 4.20
C VAL A 38 1.14 -8.62 5.20
N CYS A 39 1.05 -7.30 5.11
CA CYS A 39 0.06 -6.50 5.83
C CYS A 39 -0.31 -5.24 5.05
N SER A 40 -1.24 -4.46 5.59
CA SER A 40 -1.48 -3.06 5.21
C SER A 40 -1.70 -2.22 6.47
N ILE A 41 -2.13 -0.96 6.34
CA ILE A 41 -2.40 -0.06 7.47
C ILE A 41 -3.89 0.26 7.62
N GLU A 42 -4.29 0.71 8.80
CA GLU A 42 -5.66 1.06 9.13
C GLU A 42 -6.26 2.14 8.20
N ALA A 43 -5.46 3.11 7.72
CA ALA A 43 -5.94 4.10 6.75
C ALA A 43 -6.38 3.46 5.42
N VAL A 44 -5.67 2.43 4.96
CA VAL A 44 -6.09 1.65 3.78
C VAL A 44 -7.40 0.94 4.07
N LYS A 45 -7.56 0.33 5.26
CA LYS A 45 -8.84 -0.30 5.65
C LYS A 45 -10.02 0.67 5.56
N ILE A 46 -9.85 1.89 6.08
CA ILE A 46 -10.89 2.93 6.07
C ILE A 46 -11.28 3.26 4.62
N GLU A 47 -10.31 3.44 3.74
CA GLU A 47 -10.54 3.67 2.31
C GLU A 47 -11.34 2.52 1.68
N LEU A 48 -10.91 1.27 1.89
CA LEU A 48 -11.55 0.10 1.30
C LEU A 48 -12.97 -0.13 1.83
N VAL A 49 -13.21 0.13 3.12
CA VAL A 49 -14.55 0.03 3.71
C VAL A 49 -15.49 1.09 3.15
N GLY A 50 -14.99 2.30 2.85
CA GLY A 50 -15.78 3.38 2.27
C GLY A 50 -16.33 3.09 0.86
N ARG A 51 -15.80 2.07 0.17
CA ARG A 51 -16.21 1.71 -1.20
C ARG A 51 -17.55 0.96 -1.27
N ALA A 52 -17.99 0.37 -0.15
CA ALA A 52 -19.22 -0.42 -0.03
C ALA A 52 -19.37 -1.53 -1.07
N ASP A 53 -18.29 -2.28 -1.34
CA ASP A 53 -18.25 -3.40 -2.27
C ASP A 53 -17.69 -4.69 -1.63
N GLU A 54 -17.44 -5.72 -2.43
CA GLU A 54 -16.89 -7.01 -1.96
C GLU A 54 -15.54 -6.84 -1.23
N LEU A 55 -14.74 -5.85 -1.62
CA LEU A 55 -13.47 -5.56 -0.97
C LEU A 55 -13.68 -4.92 0.41
N SER A 56 -14.77 -4.18 0.59
CA SER A 56 -15.20 -3.71 1.91
C SER A 56 -15.51 -4.88 2.85
N ALA A 57 -16.26 -5.89 2.39
CA ALA A 57 -16.56 -7.08 3.18
C ALA A 57 -15.30 -7.89 3.51
N TRP A 58 -14.40 -8.06 2.53
CA TRP A 58 -13.11 -8.70 2.76
C TRP A 58 -12.27 -7.96 3.81
N SER A 59 -12.20 -6.63 3.72
CA SER A 59 -11.40 -5.79 4.63
C SER A 59 -11.95 -5.78 6.07
N GLN A 60 -13.28 -5.89 6.23
CA GLN A 60 -13.91 -6.00 7.55
C GLN A 60 -13.61 -7.35 8.21
N ARG A 61 -13.68 -8.45 7.45
CA ARG A 61 -13.37 -9.80 7.95
C ARG A 61 -11.89 -9.94 8.29
N ASN A 62 -11.01 -9.37 7.47
CA ASN A 62 -9.55 -9.45 7.63
C ASN A 62 -8.99 -8.29 8.44
N GLY A 63 -9.60 -7.98 9.59
CA GLY A 63 -9.24 -6.81 10.39
C GLY A 63 -7.78 -6.79 10.86
N SER A 64 -7.19 -7.95 11.17
CA SER A 64 -5.78 -8.09 11.58
C SER A 64 -4.78 -7.80 10.47
N PHE A 65 -5.22 -7.83 9.20
CA PHE A 65 -4.39 -7.49 8.04
C PHE A 65 -3.89 -6.05 8.11
N PHE A 66 -4.64 -5.18 8.77
CA PHE A 66 -4.41 -3.74 8.82
C PHE A 66 -3.82 -3.34 10.18
N GLN A 67 -2.59 -2.85 10.16
CA GLN A 67 -1.85 -2.42 11.33
C GLN A 67 -2.16 -0.94 11.64
N SER A 68 -2.30 -0.62 12.93
CA SER A 68 -2.45 0.75 13.38
C SER A 68 -1.10 1.49 13.33
N ILE A 69 -1.17 2.81 13.18
CA ILE A 69 0.01 3.67 13.17
C ILE A 69 0.62 3.77 14.56
N ASP A 70 1.93 3.59 14.65
CA ASP A 70 2.68 3.58 15.89
C ASP A 70 3.77 4.67 15.95
N GLN A 71 4.54 4.66 17.04
CA GLN A 71 5.61 5.63 17.24
C GLN A 71 6.74 5.48 16.20
N ALA A 72 7.08 4.25 15.81
CA ALA A 72 8.09 4.00 14.78
C ALA A 72 7.71 4.64 13.43
N THR A 73 6.41 4.60 13.10
CA THR A 73 5.88 5.24 11.90
C THR A 73 5.88 6.77 12.00
N THR A 74 5.30 7.31 13.07
CA THR A 74 5.17 8.77 13.25
C THR A 74 6.51 9.50 13.35
N ALA A 75 7.57 8.82 13.81
CA ALA A 75 8.93 9.36 13.84
C ALA A 75 9.45 9.78 12.44
N HIS A 76 8.92 9.20 11.36
CA HIS A 76 9.32 9.52 9.99
C HIS A 76 8.48 10.62 9.32
N PHE A 77 7.40 11.07 9.95
CA PHE A 77 6.55 12.14 9.42
C PHE A 77 7.32 13.46 9.17
N PRO A 78 8.17 13.95 10.09
CA PRO A 78 8.90 15.20 9.85
C PRO A 78 9.79 15.11 8.61
N ALA A 79 10.54 14.01 8.43
CA ALA A 79 11.43 13.82 7.28
C ALA A 79 10.65 13.83 5.96
N LEU A 80 9.50 13.14 5.92
CA LEU A 80 8.65 13.07 4.74
C LEU A 80 8.03 14.44 4.39
N THR A 81 7.56 15.19 5.40
CA THR A 81 7.03 16.54 5.23
C THR A 81 8.11 17.52 4.74
N THR A 82 9.30 17.51 5.35
CA THR A 82 10.42 18.37 4.94
C THR A 82 10.83 18.08 3.50
N TRP A 83 10.91 16.80 3.11
CA TRP A 83 11.19 16.45 1.73
C TRP A 83 10.10 16.96 0.77
N ALA A 84 8.82 16.70 1.06
CA ALA A 84 7.73 17.13 0.21
C ALA A 84 7.73 18.65 0.00
N ALA A 85 7.97 19.43 1.07
CA ALA A 85 8.07 20.88 1.01
C ALA A 85 9.29 21.40 0.22
N SER A 86 10.36 20.60 0.09
CA SER A 86 11.56 20.96 -0.68
C SER A 86 11.39 20.81 -2.21
N ARG A 87 10.31 20.17 -2.65
CA ARG A 87 10.05 19.87 -4.07
C ARG A 87 9.09 20.89 -4.68
N PRO A 88 9.13 21.09 -6.02
CA PRO A 88 8.26 22.06 -6.72
C PRO A 88 6.83 21.54 -6.91
N PHE A 89 6.27 20.86 -5.90
CA PHE A 89 4.88 20.40 -5.87
C PHE A 89 3.91 21.57 -5.77
N THR A 90 2.74 21.42 -6.36
CA THR A 90 1.67 22.42 -6.17
C THR A 90 1.13 22.34 -4.73
N PRO A 91 0.57 23.44 -4.19
CA PRO A 91 -0.08 23.40 -2.88
C PRO A 91 -1.19 22.34 -2.79
N ALA A 92 -1.92 22.11 -3.88
CA ALA A 92 -2.92 21.05 -3.97
C ALA A 92 -2.31 19.65 -3.84
N ALA A 93 -1.17 19.39 -4.48
CA ALA A 93 -0.48 18.10 -4.39
C ALA A 93 0.05 17.83 -2.97
N LEU A 94 0.54 18.86 -2.29
CA LEU A 94 0.98 18.75 -0.90
C LEU A 94 -0.19 18.53 0.06
N ALA A 95 -1.31 19.23 -0.15
CA ALA A 95 -2.52 19.05 0.64
C ALA A 95 -3.15 17.68 0.41
N GLU A 96 -3.16 17.18 -0.83
CA GLU A 96 -3.60 15.83 -1.16
C GLU A 96 -2.70 14.79 -0.50
N PHE A 97 -1.37 14.95 -0.57
CA PHE A 97 -0.45 13.99 0.03
C PHE A 97 -0.52 13.99 1.56
N ALA A 98 -0.61 15.16 2.20
CA ALA A 98 -0.73 15.24 3.67
C ALA A 98 -2.14 14.91 4.18
N GLY A 99 -3.18 15.15 3.35
CA GLY A 99 -4.58 14.93 3.68
C GLY A 99 -5.08 13.52 3.35
N ASN A 100 -4.56 12.90 2.28
CA ASN A 100 -4.73 11.49 1.99
C ASN A 100 -3.83 10.68 2.93
N GLN A 101 -4.35 10.41 4.12
CA GLN A 101 -3.61 9.78 5.20
C GLN A 101 -2.95 8.46 4.77
N ALA A 102 -3.56 7.71 3.83
CA ALA A 102 -3.07 6.41 3.42
C ALA A 102 -1.66 6.48 2.80
N ASP A 103 -1.44 7.24 1.72
CA ASP A 103 -0.15 7.26 1.01
C ASP A 103 0.99 7.75 1.91
N TYR A 104 0.73 8.83 2.66
CA TYR A 104 1.69 9.42 3.58
C TYR A 104 2.06 8.46 4.72
N GLN A 105 1.05 7.82 5.32
CA GLN A 105 1.26 6.84 6.38
C GLN A 105 1.90 5.55 5.86
N LEU A 106 1.57 5.08 4.66
CA LEU A 106 2.16 3.89 4.04
C LEU A 106 3.68 4.07 3.88
N VAL A 107 4.11 5.20 3.33
CA VAL A 107 5.54 5.49 3.12
C VAL A 107 6.28 5.56 4.46
N ALA A 108 5.72 6.27 5.44
CA ALA A 108 6.32 6.38 6.77
C ALA A 108 6.35 5.03 7.52
N HIS A 109 5.29 4.23 7.42
CA HIS A 109 5.18 2.93 8.08
C HIS A 109 6.15 1.92 7.44
N ALA A 110 6.29 1.96 6.11
CA ALA A 110 7.28 1.17 5.40
C ALA A 110 8.70 1.47 5.89
N ARG A 111 9.02 2.76 6.10
CA ARG A 111 10.32 3.14 6.66
C ARG A 111 10.49 2.71 8.12
N GLY A 112 9.51 3.00 8.98
CA GLY A 112 9.58 2.75 10.42
C GLY A 112 9.77 1.27 10.78
N HIS A 113 9.15 0.38 10.00
CA HIS A 113 9.20 -1.06 10.22
C HIS A 113 10.12 -1.81 9.25
N SER A 114 10.87 -1.09 8.40
CA SER A 114 11.69 -1.68 7.33
C SER A 114 10.89 -2.65 6.43
N HIS A 115 9.62 -2.34 6.20
CA HIS A 115 8.77 -3.08 5.26
C HIS A 115 9.05 -2.63 3.82
N ILE A 116 8.69 -3.48 2.87
CA ILE A 116 8.72 -3.12 1.45
C ILE A 116 7.31 -2.72 1.01
N LEU A 117 7.12 -1.46 0.61
CA LEU A 117 5.83 -0.96 0.14
C LEU A 117 5.52 -1.48 -1.26
N VAL A 118 4.34 -2.07 -1.42
CA VAL A 118 3.89 -2.66 -2.67
C VAL A 118 2.83 -1.75 -3.27
N THR A 119 3.10 -1.19 -4.45
CA THR A 119 2.23 -0.25 -5.15
C THR A 119 2.30 -0.44 -6.66
N HIS A 120 1.23 -0.05 -7.37
CA HIS A 120 1.21 0.01 -8.83
C HIS A 120 1.83 1.31 -9.39
N GLU A 121 2.13 2.29 -8.54
CA GLU A 121 2.72 3.54 -8.99
C GLU A 121 4.12 3.36 -9.57
N ARG A 122 4.45 4.21 -10.54
CA ARG A 122 5.81 4.37 -11.07
C ARG A 122 6.36 5.72 -10.61
N SER A 123 7.67 5.74 -10.35
CA SER A 123 8.42 6.96 -10.09
C SER A 123 8.20 7.97 -11.21
N ASP A 124 7.95 9.22 -10.84
CA ASP A 124 7.92 10.35 -11.76
C ASP A 124 8.53 11.55 -11.01
N PRO A 125 9.86 11.67 -10.97
CA PRO A 125 10.54 12.68 -10.18
C PRO A 125 10.21 14.11 -10.63
N ASN A 126 9.73 14.27 -11.87
CA ASN A 126 9.36 15.55 -12.45
C ASN A 126 7.87 15.90 -12.22
N SER A 127 7.10 15.00 -11.60
CA SER A 127 5.71 15.26 -11.23
C SER A 127 5.64 16.46 -10.30
N ARG A 128 4.81 17.44 -10.67
CA ARG A 128 4.50 18.62 -9.83
C ARG A 128 3.10 18.55 -9.23
N ARG A 129 2.22 17.75 -9.83
CA ARG A 129 0.78 17.71 -9.51
C ARG A 129 0.39 16.62 -8.52
N ARG A 130 1.26 15.63 -8.31
CA ARG A 130 1.03 14.52 -7.38
C ARG A 130 2.35 14.04 -6.83
N VAL A 131 2.40 13.79 -5.53
CA VAL A 131 3.53 13.11 -4.89
C VAL A 131 3.42 11.62 -5.22
N LYS A 132 4.45 11.05 -5.81
CA LYS A 132 4.48 9.62 -6.15
C LYS A 132 5.05 8.82 -4.98
N ILE A 133 4.42 7.69 -4.67
CA ILE A 133 4.83 6.78 -3.61
C ILE A 133 6.30 6.35 -3.80
N PRO A 134 6.75 5.90 -4.98
CA PRO A 134 8.16 5.50 -5.16
C PRO A 134 9.17 6.62 -4.91
N ASP A 135 8.84 7.85 -5.27
CA ASP A 135 9.72 9.01 -5.07
C ASP A 135 9.80 9.37 -3.58
N ALA A 136 8.65 9.32 -2.89
CA ALA A 136 8.56 9.51 -1.44
C ALA A 136 9.33 8.42 -0.67
N CYS A 137 9.19 7.16 -1.07
CA CYS A 137 9.96 6.05 -0.50
C CYS A 137 11.46 6.28 -0.66
N THR A 138 11.91 6.60 -1.87
CA THR A 138 13.33 6.84 -2.17
C THR A 138 13.89 7.98 -1.31
N ALA A 139 13.12 9.05 -1.13
CA ALA A 139 13.54 10.23 -0.37
C ALA A 139 13.81 9.96 1.11
N ILE A 140 13.02 9.08 1.74
CA ILE A 140 13.17 8.75 3.16
C ILE A 140 13.89 7.42 3.40
N GLY A 141 14.40 6.78 2.35
CA GLY A 141 15.10 5.49 2.42
C GLY A 141 14.19 4.30 2.71
N ALA A 142 12.92 4.36 2.31
CA ALA A 142 12.03 3.20 2.24
C ALA A 142 12.18 2.50 0.88
N THR A 143 11.87 1.21 0.85
CA THR A 143 11.88 0.41 -0.38
C THR A 143 10.46 0.22 -0.86
N CYS A 144 10.25 0.28 -2.18
CA CYS A 144 8.98 -0.10 -2.81
C CYS A 144 9.19 -1.06 -3.98
N MET A 145 8.17 -1.84 -4.33
CA MET A 145 8.15 -2.73 -5.49
C MET A 145 6.76 -2.88 -6.09
N ASP A 146 6.68 -3.50 -7.28
CA ASP A 146 5.41 -3.83 -7.90
C ASP A 146 4.79 -5.12 -7.31
N PRO A 147 3.46 -5.31 -7.45
CA PRO A 147 2.79 -6.48 -6.89
C PRO A 147 3.23 -7.82 -7.47
N PHE A 148 3.62 -7.87 -8.76
CA PHE A 148 4.08 -9.12 -9.35
C PHE A 148 5.47 -9.50 -8.81
N GLU A 149 6.33 -8.53 -8.54
CA GLU A 149 7.60 -8.78 -7.86
C GLU A 149 7.40 -9.30 -6.44
N MET A 150 6.45 -8.76 -5.69
CA MET A 150 6.05 -9.32 -4.38
C MET A 150 5.63 -10.79 -4.54
N MET A 151 4.72 -11.08 -5.47
CA MET A 151 4.24 -12.44 -5.72
C MET A 151 5.36 -13.42 -6.12
N ARG A 152 6.34 -12.98 -6.93
CA ARG A 152 7.51 -13.80 -7.27
C ARG A 152 8.35 -14.13 -6.04
N ARG A 153 8.56 -13.16 -5.14
CA ARG A 153 9.39 -13.34 -3.94
C ARG A 153 8.72 -14.17 -2.84
N THR A 154 7.39 -14.10 -2.74
CA THR A 154 6.60 -14.96 -1.83
C THR A 154 6.37 -16.35 -2.41
N GLY A 155 6.80 -16.63 -3.65
CA GLY A 155 6.59 -17.90 -4.31
C GLY A 155 5.12 -18.17 -4.66
N ALA A 156 4.29 -17.13 -4.75
CA ALA A 156 2.88 -17.26 -5.09
C ALA A 156 2.71 -17.89 -6.48
N LYS A 157 1.79 -18.85 -6.57
CA LYS A 157 1.41 -19.51 -7.83
C LYS A 157 -0.09 -19.45 -7.98
N LEU A 158 -0.54 -19.14 -9.19
CA LEU A 158 -1.95 -19.16 -9.55
C LEU A 158 -2.18 -20.32 -10.51
N GLU A 159 -3.04 -21.25 -10.11
CA GLU A 159 -3.40 -22.43 -10.88
C GLU A 159 -4.88 -22.35 -11.24
N LEU A 160 -5.18 -22.49 -12.53
CA LEU A 160 -6.56 -22.55 -13.01
C LEU A 160 -7.11 -23.96 -12.77
N ARG A 161 -8.27 -24.05 -12.13
CA ARG A 161 -8.98 -25.31 -11.89
C ARG A 161 -10.13 -25.41 -12.89
N THR A 162 -10.38 -26.63 -13.36
CA THR A 162 -11.51 -26.99 -14.26
C THR A 162 -12.68 -27.53 -13.47
#